data_AF-A0A9R0VTD9-F1
#
_entry.id   AF-A0A9R0VTD9-F1
#
_cell.length_a   1.000
_cell.length_b   1.000
_cell.length_c   1.000
_cell.angle_alpha   90.00
_cell.angle_beta   90.00
_cell.angle_gamma   90.00
#
_symmetry.space_group_name_H-M   'P 1'
#
loop_
_entity.id
_entity.type
_entity.pdbx_description
1 polymer ?
#
loop_
_entity_poly.entity_id
_entity_poly.type
_entity_poly.pdbx_seq_one_letter_code
_entity_poly.pdbx_strand_id
1 'polypeptide(L)'
;MVVEMHAGLASDGGSKLKMLLTFVDALPNGDEEGVYYAIDLGGTDFRVLRVEIDAGSTTVINQRVETHAISEELMGTSQDLFNFVALTLKNFVEREDGKDAQKPLGFTFSFPVRQNSVSSGSLIRWTKGFSVGDTVGKDVSQCLDEALARCGSNMRVTALVNDTVGTLALGHYYYKDTVAAVIIGAGTNACYIERTDAIIKCQGLLTNSGGMVVNMEWGNFWSSHLPRTAYDISLDDETQNRNDQGFEKMISGIYLGEIARLVLQRMAQESDIFGDGAESLSTPFILR
;
A
#
# COMPACT_ATOMS: atom_id res chain seq x y z
N MET A 1 -16.77 -1.87 -13.18
CA MET A 1 -16.24 -1.28 -11.92
C MET A 1 -17.33 -1.18 -10.86
N VAL A 2 -18.34 -0.30 -11.00
CA VAL A 2 -19.39 -0.08 -9.97
C VAL A 2 -20.06 -1.38 -9.49
N VAL A 3 -20.42 -2.28 -10.40
CA VAL A 3 -21.00 -3.60 -10.05
C VAL A 3 -20.06 -4.42 -9.15
N GLU A 4 -18.77 -4.45 -9.48
CA GLU A 4 -17.74 -5.14 -8.70
C GLU A 4 -17.53 -4.48 -7.34
N MET A 5 -17.62 -3.14 -7.26
CA MET A 5 -17.52 -2.41 -5.99
C MET A 5 -18.65 -2.81 -5.05
N HIS A 6 -19.90 -2.80 -5.53
CA HIS A 6 -21.04 -3.25 -4.74
C HIS A 6 -20.89 -4.71 -4.30
N ALA A 7 -20.43 -5.59 -5.19
CA ALA A 7 -20.23 -7.00 -4.87
C ALA A 7 -19.13 -7.20 -3.81
N GLY A 8 -18.02 -6.44 -3.86
CA GLY A 8 -16.95 -6.50 -2.85
C GLY A 8 -17.34 -5.91 -1.49
N LEU A 9 -18.27 -4.94 -1.47
CA LEU A 9 -18.86 -4.39 -0.23
C LEU A 9 -19.97 -5.29 0.33
N ALA A 10 -20.59 -6.12 -0.51
CA ALA A 10 -21.68 -7.02 -0.11
C ALA A 10 -21.18 -8.12 0.83
N SER A 11 -20.04 -8.74 0.51
CA SER A 11 -19.45 -9.84 1.27
C SER A 11 -17.97 -9.99 0.94
N ASP A 12 -17.18 -10.51 1.88
CA ASP A 12 -15.80 -10.87 1.60
C ASP A 12 -15.73 -11.96 0.52
N GLY A 13 -14.92 -11.71 -0.52
CA GLY A 13 -14.82 -12.59 -1.69
C GLY A 13 -15.98 -12.46 -2.70
N GLY A 14 -16.91 -11.50 -2.51
CA GLY A 14 -18.01 -11.26 -3.45
C GLY A 14 -17.57 -10.69 -4.80
N SER A 15 -16.35 -10.13 -4.87
CA SER A 15 -15.72 -9.60 -6.09
C SER A 15 -14.22 -9.89 -6.06
N LYS A 16 -13.58 -9.75 -7.23
CA LYS A 16 -12.12 -9.63 -7.31
C LYS A 16 -11.60 -8.34 -6.67
N LEU A 17 -12.41 -7.28 -6.59
CA LEU A 17 -12.17 -6.13 -5.73
C LEU A 17 -12.34 -6.54 -4.27
N LYS A 18 -11.30 -6.36 -3.46
CA LYS A 18 -11.37 -6.77 -2.04
C LYS A 18 -12.25 -5.84 -1.22
N MET A 19 -12.29 -4.55 -1.57
CA MET A 19 -13.06 -3.52 -0.85
C MET A 19 -12.84 -3.61 0.67
N LEU A 20 -11.58 -3.54 1.08
CA LEU A 20 -11.13 -3.75 2.45
C LEU A 20 -11.59 -2.60 3.35
N LEU A 21 -12.15 -2.98 4.50
CA LEU A 21 -12.52 -2.03 5.56
C LEU A 21 -11.24 -1.50 6.20
N THR A 22 -11.12 -0.17 6.31
CA THR A 22 -9.89 0.45 6.84
C THR A 22 -10.01 0.86 8.31
N PHE A 23 -11.22 0.83 8.87
CA PHE A 23 -11.53 1.38 10.19
C PHE A 23 -11.17 2.87 10.37
N VAL A 24 -10.82 3.57 9.30
CA VAL A 24 -10.69 5.03 9.26
C VAL A 24 -12.08 5.59 9.00
N ASP A 25 -12.76 5.99 10.07
CA ASP A 25 -14.10 6.56 10.04
C ASP A 25 -14.10 8.09 10.16
N ALA A 26 -12.97 8.70 10.53
CA ALA A 26 -12.75 10.15 10.51
C ALA A 26 -11.48 10.48 9.70
N LEU A 27 -11.63 11.36 8.71
CA LEU A 27 -10.50 11.96 8.01
C LEU A 27 -10.06 13.26 8.68
N PRO A 28 -8.82 13.71 8.43
CA PRO A 28 -8.30 14.91 9.08
C PRO A 28 -9.15 16.14 8.81
N ASN A 29 -9.54 16.86 9.86
CA ASN A 29 -10.46 17.99 9.76
C ASN A 29 -9.74 19.36 9.78
N GLY A 30 -8.43 19.39 10.00
CA GLY A 30 -7.61 20.60 10.04
C GLY A 30 -7.41 21.17 11.45
N ASP A 31 -7.99 20.53 12.47
CA ASP A 31 -7.79 20.88 13.88
C ASP A 31 -6.65 20.04 14.53
N GLU A 32 -5.97 19.20 13.74
CA GLU A 32 -4.83 18.41 14.22
C GLU A 32 -3.68 19.30 14.68
N GLU A 33 -3.01 18.93 15.78
CA GLU A 33 -1.87 19.68 16.31
C GLU A 33 -0.87 18.74 16.99
N GLY A 34 0.40 19.15 17.01
CA GLY A 34 1.46 18.45 17.73
C GLY A 34 2.36 17.58 16.85
N VAL A 35 3.10 16.67 17.50
CA VAL A 35 4.17 15.88 16.87
C VAL A 35 3.71 14.44 16.64
N TYR A 36 3.78 14.02 15.38
CA TYR A 36 3.43 12.69 14.90
C TYR A 36 4.64 12.01 14.28
N TYR A 37 4.71 10.69 14.45
CA TYR A 37 5.69 9.85 13.78
C TYR A 37 5.00 8.94 12.77
N ALA A 38 5.70 8.64 11.68
CA ALA A 38 5.23 7.67 10.72
C ALA A 38 6.35 6.74 10.23
N ILE A 39 5.98 5.49 9.96
CA ILE A 39 6.77 4.57 9.14
C ILE A 39 6.05 4.41 7.81
N ASP A 40 6.80 4.40 6.71
CA ASP A 40 6.30 4.03 5.38
C ASP A 40 7.08 2.84 4.86
N LEU A 41 6.40 1.71 4.73
CA LEU A 41 6.92 0.44 4.26
C LEU A 41 6.07 -0.04 3.08
N GLY A 42 6.59 0.11 1.86
CA GLY A 42 5.76 -0.11 0.67
C GLY A 42 6.47 -0.25 -0.67
N GLY A 43 7.80 -0.23 -0.70
CA GLY A 43 8.63 -0.34 -1.90
C GLY A 43 10.05 -0.77 -1.56
N THR A 44 11.00 -0.50 -2.45
CA THR A 44 12.42 -0.87 -2.28
C THR A 44 13.10 -0.16 -1.11
N ASP A 45 12.56 0.99 -0.72
CA ASP A 45 12.97 1.75 0.45
C ASP A 45 11.85 1.75 1.49
N PHE A 46 12.23 1.86 2.76
CA PHE A 46 11.34 2.29 3.82
C PHE A 46 11.75 3.66 4.36
N ARG A 47 10.80 4.34 4.97
CA ARG A 47 11.01 5.68 5.53
C ARG A 47 10.54 5.76 6.96
N VAL A 48 11.24 6.58 7.74
CA VAL A 48 10.77 7.07 9.04
C VAL A 48 10.59 8.58 8.95
N LEU A 49 9.49 9.07 9.51
CA LEU A 49 9.09 10.46 9.41
C LEU A 49 8.72 11.02 10.77
N ARG A 50 9.04 12.29 10.99
CA ARG A 50 8.51 13.14 12.06
C ARG A 50 7.82 14.33 11.42
N VAL A 51 6.58 14.58 11.81
CA VAL A 51 5.77 15.72 11.34
C VAL A 51 5.27 16.48 12.55
N GLU A 52 5.39 17.80 12.50
CA GLU A 52 4.87 18.72 13.50
C GLU A 52 3.84 19.64 12.86
N ILE A 53 2.63 19.61 13.39
CA ILE A 53 1.48 20.39 12.93
C ILE A 53 1.23 21.51 13.94
N ASP A 54 1.09 22.74 13.44
CA ASP A 54 0.86 23.92 14.28
C ASP A 54 -0.58 23.99 14.79
N ALA A 55 -0.73 24.45 16.03
CA ALA A 55 -2.03 24.58 16.66
C ALA A 55 -2.92 25.59 15.90
N GLY A 56 -4.11 25.15 15.48
CA GLY A 56 -5.08 26.02 14.83
C GLY A 56 -4.73 26.42 13.38
N SER A 57 -3.81 25.71 12.72
CA SER A 57 -3.58 25.86 11.28
C SER A 57 -3.33 24.51 10.61
N THR A 58 -3.60 24.41 9.31
CA THR A 58 -3.26 23.20 8.53
C THR A 58 -1.77 23.14 8.15
N THR A 59 -0.90 23.91 8.78
CA THR A 59 0.49 24.08 8.35
C THR A 59 1.40 23.05 9.02
N VAL A 60 2.14 22.30 8.20
CA VAL A 60 3.27 21.49 8.69
C VAL A 60 4.44 22.44 8.95
N ILE A 61 4.78 22.63 10.22
CA ILE A 61 5.84 23.57 10.64
C ILE A 61 7.21 22.93 10.74
N ASN A 62 7.27 21.61 10.89
CA ASN A 62 8.54 20.87 10.86
C ASN A 62 8.31 19.48 10.29
N GLN A 63 9.17 19.08 9.36
CA GLN A 63 9.15 17.75 8.76
C GLN A 63 10.57 17.20 8.65
N ARG A 64 10.74 15.96 9.10
CA ARG A 64 11.97 15.17 8.93
C ARG A 64 11.62 13.84 8.31
N VAL A 65 12.45 13.40 7.36
CA VAL A 65 12.30 12.13 6.66
C VAL A 65 13.68 11.51 6.54
N GLU A 66 13.81 10.25 6.97
CA GLU A 66 14.98 9.42 6.73
C GLU A 66 14.55 8.23 5.88
N THR A 67 15.30 7.96 4.81
CA THR A 67 15.01 6.88 3.86
C THR A 67 16.12 5.85 3.92
N HIS A 68 15.74 4.59 3.92
CA HIS A 68 16.65 3.47 4.06
C HIS A 68 16.26 2.36 3.09
N ALA A 69 17.26 1.82 2.40
CA ALA A 69 17.06 0.67 1.52
C ALA A 69 16.71 -0.58 2.32
N ILE A 70 15.83 -1.41 1.78
CA ILE A 70 15.56 -2.76 2.30
C ILE A 70 16.37 -3.75 1.46
N SER A 71 17.40 -4.36 2.06
CA SER A 71 18.16 -5.42 1.41
C SER A 71 17.37 -6.73 1.37
N GLU A 72 17.70 -7.61 0.42
CA GLU A 72 17.08 -8.94 0.34
C GLU A 72 17.30 -9.78 1.60
N GLU A 73 18.45 -9.61 2.28
CA GLU A 73 18.76 -10.28 3.54
C GLU A 73 17.74 -9.93 4.64
N LEU A 74 17.24 -8.70 4.66
CA LEU A 74 16.22 -8.25 5.62
C LEU A 74 14.83 -8.83 5.32
N MET A 75 14.63 -9.39 4.13
CA MET A 75 13.39 -10.09 3.75
C MET A 75 13.41 -11.59 4.10
N GLY A 76 14.43 -12.07 4.84
CA GLY A 76 14.54 -13.48 5.24
C GLY A 76 13.44 -13.93 6.20
N THR A 77 13.23 -13.19 7.30
CA THR A 77 12.19 -13.51 8.30
C THR A 77 11.44 -12.26 8.74
N SER A 78 10.21 -12.44 9.23
CA SER A 78 9.41 -11.35 9.81
C SER A 78 10.20 -10.66 10.92
N GLN A 79 10.87 -11.43 11.76
CA GLN A 79 11.62 -10.91 12.88
C GLN A 79 12.74 -9.97 12.42
N ASP A 80 13.49 -10.34 11.37
CA ASP A 80 14.59 -9.52 10.87
C ASP A 80 14.09 -8.19 10.29
N LEU A 81 13.03 -8.25 9.46
CA LEU A 81 12.40 -7.07 8.88
C LEU A 81 11.89 -6.10 9.97
N PHE A 82 11.07 -6.59 10.90
CA PHE A 82 10.46 -5.72 11.92
C PHE A 82 11.48 -5.23 12.96
N ASN A 83 12.50 -6.03 13.30
CA ASN A 83 13.59 -5.58 14.17
C ASN A 83 14.39 -4.43 13.53
N PHE A 84 14.66 -4.53 12.22
CA PHE A 84 15.35 -3.48 11.48
C PHE A 84 14.54 -2.17 11.42
N VAL A 85 13.23 -2.27 11.14
CA VAL A 85 12.32 -1.12 11.16
C VAL A 85 12.26 -0.50 12.56
N ALA A 86 12.10 -1.31 13.61
CA ALA A 86 12.02 -0.84 14.99
C ALA A 86 13.31 -0.17 15.47
N LEU A 87 14.47 -0.74 15.16
CA LEU A 87 15.76 -0.16 15.52
C LEU A 87 16.00 1.17 14.79
N THR A 88 15.62 1.23 13.51
CA THR A 88 15.72 2.48 12.74
C THR A 88 14.83 3.57 13.32
N LEU A 89 13.56 3.27 13.61
CA LEU A 89 12.64 4.22 14.24
C LEU A 89 13.18 4.70 15.59
N LYS A 90 13.64 3.78 16.45
CA LYS A 90 14.21 4.12 17.76
C LYS A 90 15.37 5.11 17.62
N ASN A 91 16.35 4.80 16.76
CA ASN A 91 17.52 5.65 16.56
C ASN A 91 17.13 7.03 16.00
N PHE A 92 16.11 7.09 15.14
CA PHE A 92 15.57 8.34 14.60
C PHE A 92 14.92 9.21 15.70
N VAL A 93 14.06 8.61 16.54
CA VAL A 93 13.38 9.30 17.65
C VAL A 93 14.37 9.81 18.70
N GLU A 94 15.40 9.02 19.04
CA GLU A 94 16.45 9.42 19.97
C GLU A 94 17.24 10.63 19.49
N ARG A 95 17.48 10.76 18.17
CA ARG A 95 18.15 11.94 17.57
C ARG A 95 17.26 13.18 17.56
N GLU A 96 15.97 13.02 17.27
CA GLU A 96 15.07 14.17 17.05
C GLU A 96 14.51 14.76 18.34
N ASP A 97 14.02 13.94 19.28
CA ASP A 97 13.34 14.42 20.49
C ASP A 97 14.05 14.03 21.80
N GLY A 98 15.10 13.22 21.75
CA GLY A 98 15.91 12.80 22.91
C GLY A 98 15.18 11.96 23.97
N LYS A 99 13.87 11.74 23.82
CA LYS A 99 13.03 10.90 24.68
C LYS A 99 12.01 10.13 23.86
N ASP A 100 11.92 8.83 24.13
CA ASP A 100 10.83 7.98 23.68
C ASP A 100 9.59 8.20 24.56
N ALA A 101 8.88 9.31 24.28
CA ALA A 101 7.54 9.52 24.80
C ALA A 101 6.55 8.72 23.93
N GLN A 102 5.45 8.24 24.51
CA GLN A 102 4.36 7.54 23.82
C GLN A 102 3.64 8.46 22.81
N LYS A 103 4.35 8.86 21.75
CA LYS A 103 3.85 9.70 20.68
C LYS A 103 3.07 8.85 19.67
N PRO A 104 2.06 9.43 18.99
CA PRO A 104 1.31 8.71 17.98
C PRO A 104 2.23 8.24 16.84
N LEU A 105 2.17 6.96 16.52
CA LEU A 105 2.86 6.33 15.40
C LEU A 105 1.86 5.85 14.36
N GLY A 106 1.92 6.42 13.17
CA GLY A 106 1.27 5.87 11.97
C GLY A 106 2.18 4.85 11.30
N PHE A 107 1.68 3.65 11.04
CA PHE A 107 2.39 2.64 10.29
C PHE A 107 1.73 2.50 8.91
N THR A 108 2.33 3.14 7.91
CA THR A 108 1.93 2.97 6.51
C THR A 108 2.53 1.68 5.99
N PHE A 109 1.67 0.69 5.74
CA PHE A 109 2.06 -0.63 5.27
C PHE A 109 1.35 -0.91 3.94
N SER A 110 2.07 -0.69 2.85
CA SER A 110 1.50 -0.58 1.50
C SER A 110 1.39 -1.93 0.79
N PHE A 111 0.83 -2.89 1.52
CA PHE A 111 0.53 -4.25 1.07
C PHE A 111 -0.92 -4.60 1.45
N PRO A 112 -1.54 -5.59 0.78
CA PRO A 112 -2.92 -5.96 1.11
C PRO A 112 -3.02 -6.54 2.53
N VAL A 113 -3.69 -5.81 3.41
CA VAL A 113 -3.91 -6.19 4.82
C VAL A 113 -5.40 -6.31 5.13
N ARG A 114 -5.81 -7.38 5.79
CA ARG A 114 -7.13 -7.49 6.41
C ARG A 114 -7.06 -6.87 7.79
N GLN A 115 -7.55 -5.64 7.91
CA GLN A 115 -7.59 -4.95 9.20
C GLN A 115 -8.68 -5.53 10.10
N ASN A 116 -8.39 -5.56 11.40
CA ASN A 116 -9.33 -5.92 12.46
C ASN A 116 -9.74 -4.70 13.29
N SER A 117 -8.90 -3.65 13.26
CA SER A 117 -9.14 -2.33 13.85
C SER A 117 -8.28 -1.29 13.11
N VAL A 118 -8.38 -0.01 13.48
CA VAL A 118 -7.53 1.05 12.91
C VAL A 118 -6.04 0.82 13.15
N SER A 119 -5.66 0.05 14.18
CA SER A 119 -4.27 -0.17 14.57
C SER A 119 -3.80 -1.62 14.42
N SER A 120 -4.63 -2.53 13.88
CA SER A 120 -4.33 -3.97 13.78
C SER A 120 -4.75 -4.52 12.43
N GLY A 121 -3.93 -5.39 11.84
CA GLY A 121 -4.32 -6.06 10.62
C GLY A 121 -3.37 -7.16 10.17
N SER A 122 -3.97 -8.23 9.64
CA SER A 122 -3.24 -9.40 9.16
C SER A 122 -2.84 -9.25 7.70
N LEU A 123 -1.57 -9.50 7.38
CA LEU A 123 -1.09 -9.52 6.00
C LEU A 123 -1.82 -10.61 5.19
N ILE A 124 -2.41 -10.25 4.05
CA ILE A 124 -3.08 -11.20 3.15
C ILE A 124 -2.07 -11.86 2.22
N ARG A 125 -1.20 -11.06 1.60
CA ARG A 125 -0.15 -11.51 0.67
C ARG A 125 0.88 -10.40 0.50
N TRP A 126 2.11 -10.78 0.20
CA TRP A 126 3.11 -9.83 -0.29
C TRP A 126 2.87 -9.47 -1.76
N THR A 127 3.37 -8.30 -2.15
CA THR A 127 3.34 -7.75 -3.51
C THR A 127 4.66 -7.01 -3.77
N LYS A 128 4.87 -6.44 -4.96
CA LYS A 128 6.01 -5.54 -5.25
C LYS A 128 7.38 -6.18 -4.95
N GLY A 129 7.55 -7.47 -5.27
CA GLY A 129 8.81 -8.20 -5.08
C GLY A 129 9.10 -8.66 -3.65
N PHE A 130 8.31 -8.27 -2.64
CA PHE A 130 8.50 -8.73 -1.26
C PHE A 130 8.14 -10.21 -1.11
N SER A 131 8.91 -10.94 -0.29
CA SER A 131 8.63 -12.34 0.02
C SER A 131 9.19 -12.75 1.38
N VAL A 132 8.53 -12.32 2.46
CA VAL A 132 8.84 -12.76 3.83
C VAL A 132 7.85 -13.87 4.23
N GLY A 133 8.27 -15.11 4.08
CA GLY A 133 7.35 -16.26 4.06
C GLY A 133 6.52 -16.44 5.34
N ASP A 134 7.09 -16.12 6.51
CA ASP A 134 6.42 -16.32 7.79
C ASP A 134 5.54 -15.14 8.22
N THR A 135 5.41 -14.06 7.44
CA THR A 135 4.58 -12.90 7.80
C THR A 135 3.12 -13.05 7.39
N VAL A 136 2.83 -13.85 6.35
CA VAL A 136 1.47 -13.98 5.81
C VAL A 136 0.52 -14.51 6.89
N GLY A 137 -0.60 -13.82 7.10
CA GLY A 137 -1.59 -14.11 8.15
C GLY A 137 -1.27 -13.52 9.52
N LYS A 138 -0.04 -13.03 9.78
CA LYS A 138 0.31 -12.37 11.04
C LYS A 138 -0.16 -10.92 11.07
N ASP A 139 -0.49 -10.44 12.27
CA ASP A 139 -0.77 -9.03 12.51
C ASP A 139 0.54 -8.22 12.44
N VAL A 140 0.64 -7.35 11.43
CA VAL A 140 1.87 -6.59 11.15
C VAL A 140 2.12 -5.50 12.18
N SER A 141 1.06 -4.94 12.77
CA SER A 141 1.21 -3.96 13.86
C SER A 141 1.72 -4.65 15.11
N GLN A 142 1.22 -5.84 15.43
CA GLN A 142 1.72 -6.62 16.54
C GLN A 142 3.20 -7.00 16.33
N CYS A 143 3.57 -7.44 15.13
CA CYS A 143 4.97 -7.75 14.82
C CYS A 143 5.91 -6.55 15.03
N LEU A 144 5.47 -5.34 14.65
CA LEU A 144 6.23 -4.11 14.87
C LEU A 144 6.26 -3.70 16.36
N ASP A 145 5.12 -3.74 17.06
CA ASP A 145 5.04 -3.43 18.50
C ASP A 145 5.96 -4.35 19.32
N GLU A 146 5.99 -5.65 19.01
CA GLU A 146 6.90 -6.60 19.66
C GLU A 146 8.38 -6.29 19.36
N ALA A 147 8.69 -5.85 18.15
CA ALA A 147 10.05 -5.45 17.77
C ALA A 147 10.49 -4.16 18.48
N LEU A 148 9.60 -3.17 18.60
CA LEU A 148 9.81 -1.95 19.37
C LEU A 148 10.07 -2.27 20.84
N ALA A 149 9.26 -3.15 21.44
CA ALA A 149 9.46 -3.59 22.81
C ALA A 149 10.83 -4.29 23.00
N ARG A 150 11.25 -5.15 22.06
CA ARG A 150 12.56 -5.83 22.11
C ARG A 150 13.74 -4.85 22.04
N CYS A 151 13.64 -3.78 21.26
CA CYS A 151 14.70 -2.77 21.18
C CYS A 151 14.62 -1.72 22.30
N GLY A 152 13.65 -1.83 23.21
CA GLY A 152 13.47 -0.94 24.36
C GLY A 152 12.78 0.37 24.02
N SER A 153 12.03 0.42 22.91
CA SER A 153 11.17 1.55 22.56
C SER A 153 9.80 1.44 23.24
N ASN A 154 9.25 2.57 23.68
CA ASN A 154 7.92 2.69 24.28
C ASN A 154 6.84 3.10 23.26
N MET A 155 7.21 3.32 22.01
CA MET A 155 6.26 3.64 20.93
C MET A 155 5.36 2.43 20.63
N ARG A 156 4.14 2.74 20.16
CA ARG A 156 3.12 1.75 19.80
C ARG A 156 2.41 2.21 18.54
N VAL A 157 2.07 1.29 17.65
CA VAL A 157 1.29 1.60 16.45
C VAL A 157 -0.10 2.10 16.87
N THR A 158 -0.40 3.34 16.51
CA THR A 158 -1.71 3.98 16.78
C THR A 158 -2.66 3.87 15.59
N ALA A 159 -2.11 3.83 14.38
CA ALA A 159 -2.87 3.61 13.15
C ALA A 159 -2.03 2.80 12.17
N LEU A 160 -2.60 1.72 11.66
CA LEU A 160 -2.09 0.98 10.51
C LEU A 160 -2.83 1.51 9.28
N VAL A 161 -2.10 1.91 8.25
CA VAL A 161 -2.68 2.64 7.11
C VAL A 161 -2.13 2.08 5.81
N ASN A 162 -2.95 1.97 4.77
CA ASN A 162 -2.47 1.73 3.42
C ASN A 162 -2.05 3.08 2.78
N ASP A 163 -0.98 3.11 1.98
CA ASP A 163 -0.50 4.32 1.27
C ASP A 163 -1.61 5.13 0.57
N THR A 164 -2.54 4.45 -0.08
CA THR A 164 -3.65 5.09 -0.79
C THR A 164 -4.60 5.77 0.20
N VAL A 165 -4.85 5.17 1.36
CA VAL A 165 -5.65 5.76 2.46
C VAL A 165 -4.92 6.96 3.07
N GLY A 166 -3.61 6.87 3.28
CA GLY A 166 -2.79 8.02 3.71
C GLY A 166 -2.82 9.18 2.71
N THR A 167 -2.81 8.86 1.42
CA THR A 167 -2.96 9.84 0.33
C THR A 167 -4.32 10.54 0.38
N LEU A 168 -5.40 9.80 0.61
CA LEU A 168 -6.74 10.37 0.82
C LEU A 168 -6.77 11.26 2.06
N ALA A 169 -6.22 10.81 3.18
CA ALA A 169 -6.20 11.58 4.42
C ALA A 169 -5.45 12.90 4.25
N LEU A 170 -4.29 12.89 3.60
CA LEU A 170 -3.52 14.10 3.30
C LEU A 170 -4.26 15.03 2.32
N GLY A 171 -4.88 14.48 1.28
CA GLY A 171 -5.68 15.26 0.34
C GLY A 171 -6.87 15.93 1.04
N HIS A 172 -7.56 15.19 1.90
CA HIS A 172 -8.71 15.67 2.67
C HIS A 172 -8.31 16.69 3.76
N TYR A 173 -7.12 16.55 4.34
CA TYR A 173 -6.56 17.51 5.27
C TYR A 173 -6.48 18.91 4.64
N TYR A 174 -5.93 19.02 3.42
CA TYR A 174 -5.82 20.29 2.70
C TYR A 174 -7.09 20.71 1.95
N TYR A 175 -7.86 19.75 1.43
CA TYR A 175 -9.03 20.00 0.60
C TYR A 175 -10.18 19.07 1.03
N LYS A 176 -11.16 19.61 1.77
CA LYS A 176 -12.29 18.87 2.35
C LYS A 176 -13.18 18.15 1.32
N ASP A 177 -13.14 18.59 0.07
CA ASP A 177 -13.89 17.95 -1.03
C ASP A 177 -13.18 16.71 -1.60
N THR A 178 -12.00 16.35 -1.09
CA THR A 178 -11.30 15.11 -1.48
C THR A 178 -12.05 13.90 -0.92
N VAL A 179 -12.65 13.10 -1.83
CA VAL A 179 -13.46 11.92 -1.49
C VAL A 179 -12.83 10.59 -1.92
N ALA A 180 -11.79 10.64 -2.75
CA ALA A 180 -11.07 9.47 -3.24
C ALA A 180 -9.60 9.79 -3.48
N ALA A 181 -8.76 8.77 -3.40
CA ALA A 181 -7.36 8.84 -3.79
C ALA A 181 -7.00 7.66 -4.69
N VAL A 182 -6.07 7.90 -5.59
CA VAL A 182 -5.61 6.91 -6.56
C VAL A 182 -4.08 6.94 -6.62
N ILE A 183 -3.47 5.76 -6.51
CA ILE A 183 -2.05 5.56 -6.78
C ILE A 183 -1.90 5.03 -8.21
N ILE A 184 -1.12 5.75 -9.01
CA ILE A 184 -0.72 5.36 -10.36
C ILE A 184 0.80 5.46 -10.41
N GLY A 185 1.47 4.33 -10.22
CA GLY A 185 2.94 4.27 -10.16
C GLY A 185 3.42 2.88 -10.55
N ALA A 186 4.39 2.35 -9.81
CA ALA A 186 4.86 0.97 -9.99
C ALA A 186 3.70 -0.04 -9.91
N GLY A 187 2.86 0.09 -8.88
CA GLY A 187 1.55 -0.57 -8.77
C GLY A 187 0.40 0.41 -9.01
N THR A 188 -0.82 -0.07 -8.81
CA THR A 188 -1.99 0.80 -8.82
C THR A 188 -3.03 0.41 -7.77
N ASN A 189 -3.58 1.42 -7.10
CA ASN A 189 -4.65 1.21 -6.13
C ASN A 189 -5.57 2.43 -6.05
N ALA A 190 -6.75 2.26 -5.47
CA ALA A 190 -7.67 3.33 -5.18
C ALA A 190 -8.35 3.12 -3.82
N CYS A 191 -8.67 4.22 -3.15
CA CYS A 191 -9.53 4.22 -1.98
C CYS A 191 -10.50 5.40 -2.05
N TYR A 192 -11.61 5.31 -1.32
CA TYR A 192 -12.60 6.38 -1.26
C TYR A 192 -13.41 6.29 0.03
N ILE A 193 -14.13 7.36 0.36
CA ILE A 193 -15.06 7.40 1.49
C ILE A 193 -16.41 6.83 1.04
N GLU A 194 -16.86 5.76 1.70
CA GLU A 194 -18.17 5.16 1.47
C GLU A 194 -19.07 5.37 2.69
N ARG A 195 -20.39 5.45 2.46
CA ARG A 195 -21.37 5.50 3.55
C ARG A 195 -21.46 4.14 4.22
N THR A 196 -21.40 4.10 5.55
CA THR A 196 -21.42 2.82 6.28
C THR A 196 -22.67 1.99 5.97
N ASP A 197 -23.83 2.64 5.74
CA ASP A 197 -25.09 1.98 5.40
C ASP A 197 -25.06 1.23 4.05
N ALA A 198 -24.14 1.60 3.15
CA ALA A 198 -23.91 0.95 1.86
C ALA A 198 -22.91 -0.21 1.93
N ILE A 199 -22.21 -0.37 3.06
CA ILE A 199 -21.23 -1.45 3.27
C ILE A 199 -21.90 -2.61 3.99
N ILE A 200 -22.50 -3.55 3.24
CA ILE A 200 -23.27 -4.67 3.83
C ILE A 200 -22.39 -5.52 4.74
N LYS A 201 -21.13 -5.79 4.38
CA LYS A 201 -20.21 -6.57 5.22
C LYS A 201 -19.73 -5.85 6.49
N CYS A 202 -20.08 -4.58 6.65
CA CYS A 202 -19.83 -3.77 7.86
C CYS A 202 -21.03 -3.82 8.84
N GLN A 203 -22.15 -4.47 8.48
CA GLN A 203 -23.33 -4.56 9.36
C GLN A 203 -22.96 -5.21 10.69
N GLY A 204 -23.13 -4.45 11.78
CA GLY A 204 -22.78 -4.86 13.14
C GLY A 204 -21.51 -4.23 13.71
N LEU A 205 -20.72 -3.53 12.90
CA LEU A 205 -19.63 -2.69 13.39
C LEU A 205 -20.17 -1.34 13.85
N LEU A 206 -19.71 -0.88 15.02
CA LEU A 206 -20.01 0.47 15.51
C LEU A 206 -19.15 1.47 14.72
N THR A 207 -19.78 2.30 13.88
CA THR A 207 -19.13 3.45 13.23
C THR A 207 -19.79 4.73 13.72
N ASN A 208 -19.00 5.71 14.14
CA ASN A 208 -19.54 6.92 14.78
C ASN A 208 -19.82 8.07 13.81
N SER A 209 -19.26 8.03 12.60
CA SER A 209 -19.25 9.16 11.65
C SER A 209 -20.20 9.02 10.44
N GLY A 210 -20.80 7.84 10.26
CA GLY A 210 -21.66 7.53 9.10
C GLY A 210 -20.92 7.24 7.78
N GLY A 211 -19.59 7.33 7.78
CA GLY A 211 -18.74 6.98 6.64
C GLY A 211 -17.48 6.21 7.04
N MET A 212 -16.90 5.48 6.10
CA MET A 212 -15.65 4.75 6.29
C MET A 212 -14.84 4.80 5.01
N VAL A 213 -13.52 4.99 5.14
CA VAL A 213 -12.63 4.83 3.99
C VAL A 213 -12.55 3.35 3.61
N VAL A 214 -12.69 3.05 2.33
CA VAL A 214 -12.56 1.70 1.77
C VAL A 214 -11.34 1.65 0.88
N ASN A 215 -10.41 0.73 1.17
CA ASN A 215 -9.30 0.40 0.28
C ASN A 215 -9.77 -0.63 -0.75
N MET A 216 -9.84 -0.25 -2.02
CA MET A 216 -10.45 -1.10 -3.04
C MET A 216 -9.58 -2.32 -3.40
N GLU A 217 -8.25 -2.19 -3.30
CA GLU A 217 -7.27 -3.13 -3.87
C GLU A 217 -7.60 -3.40 -5.35
N TRP A 218 -7.78 -2.31 -6.11
CA TRP A 218 -8.44 -2.37 -7.42
C TRP A 218 -7.59 -2.99 -8.53
N GLY A 219 -6.31 -3.26 -8.27
CA GLY A 219 -5.40 -3.85 -9.24
C GLY A 219 -5.89 -5.22 -9.72
N ASN A 220 -6.69 -5.89 -8.89
CA ASN A 220 -7.31 -7.16 -9.20
C ASN A 220 -8.64 -7.06 -9.95
N PHE A 221 -9.12 -5.85 -10.27
CA PHE A 221 -10.35 -5.67 -11.05
C PHE A 221 -10.30 -6.48 -12.35
N TRP A 222 -11.43 -7.07 -12.72
CA TRP A 222 -11.57 -7.81 -13.96
C TRP A 222 -12.90 -7.53 -14.62
N SER A 223 -12.90 -7.49 -15.96
CA SER A 223 -14.09 -7.42 -16.78
C SER A 223 -13.78 -7.95 -18.18
N SER A 224 -14.75 -8.60 -18.83
CA SER A 224 -14.68 -8.93 -20.26
C SER A 224 -14.57 -7.69 -21.16
N HIS A 225 -14.89 -6.51 -20.65
CA HIS A 225 -14.74 -5.23 -21.36
C HIS A 225 -13.33 -4.64 -21.28
N LEU A 226 -12.42 -5.23 -20.50
CA LEU A 226 -11.01 -4.81 -20.52
C LEU A 226 -10.40 -5.17 -21.88
N PRO A 227 -9.79 -4.22 -22.62
CA PRO A 227 -9.29 -4.44 -23.97
C PRO A 227 -7.93 -5.17 -23.94
N ARG A 228 -7.92 -6.41 -23.42
CA ARG A 228 -6.72 -7.24 -23.34
C ARG A 228 -6.31 -7.71 -24.72
N THR A 229 -5.04 -7.50 -25.05
CA THR A 229 -4.36 -8.00 -26.24
C THR A 229 -3.72 -9.36 -25.96
N ALA A 230 -3.19 -10.01 -27.00
CA ALA A 230 -2.40 -11.23 -26.84
C ALA A 230 -1.14 -11.00 -25.98
N TYR A 231 -0.59 -9.78 -25.96
CA TYR A 231 0.58 -9.43 -25.16
C TYR A 231 0.24 -9.35 -23.67
N ASP A 232 -0.92 -8.79 -23.32
CA ASP A 232 -1.40 -8.76 -21.93
C ASP A 232 -1.62 -10.18 -21.39
N ILE A 233 -2.15 -11.08 -22.23
CA ILE A 233 -2.37 -12.48 -21.89
C ILE A 233 -1.03 -13.20 -21.70
N SER A 234 -0.08 -13.02 -22.62
CA SER A 234 1.26 -13.61 -22.51
C SER A 234 2.00 -13.12 -21.27
N LEU A 235 1.92 -11.82 -20.97
CA LEU A 235 2.52 -11.23 -19.78
C LEU A 235 1.90 -11.85 -18.52
N ASP A 236 0.58 -11.92 -18.43
CA ASP A 236 -0.11 -12.51 -17.27
C ASP A 236 0.31 -13.97 -17.05
N ASP A 237 0.44 -14.73 -18.14
CA ASP A 237 0.82 -16.14 -18.16
C ASP A 237 2.24 -16.42 -17.62
N GLU A 238 3.16 -15.47 -17.81
CA GLU A 238 4.55 -15.57 -17.36
C GLU A 238 4.76 -15.04 -15.93
N THR A 239 3.80 -14.28 -15.39
CA THR A 239 3.88 -13.79 -14.01
C THR A 239 3.59 -14.87 -12.98
N GLN A 240 4.18 -14.73 -11.78
CA GLN A 240 3.92 -15.66 -10.65
C GLN A 240 2.46 -15.64 -10.17
N ASN A 241 1.76 -14.52 -10.38
CA ASN A 241 0.37 -14.28 -9.97
C ASN A 241 -0.59 -14.34 -11.18
N ARG A 242 -0.46 -15.36 -12.02
CA ARG A 242 -1.33 -15.60 -13.18
C ARG A 242 -2.81 -15.52 -12.83
N ASN A 243 -3.62 -14.87 -13.67
CA ASN A 243 -5.05 -14.60 -13.48
C ASN A 243 -5.42 -13.70 -12.30
N ASP A 244 -4.44 -13.10 -11.63
CA ASP A 244 -4.61 -12.09 -10.59
C ASP A 244 -3.93 -10.78 -11.02
N GLN A 245 -4.33 -9.66 -10.42
CA GLN A 245 -3.81 -8.32 -10.73
C GLN A 245 -3.98 -7.91 -12.20
N GLY A 246 -5.02 -8.41 -12.88
CA GLY A 246 -5.21 -8.17 -14.32
C GLY A 246 -5.35 -6.70 -14.69
N PHE A 247 -6.01 -5.88 -13.85
CA PHE A 247 -6.13 -4.44 -14.10
C PHE A 247 -4.80 -3.72 -13.85
N GLU A 248 -4.08 -4.08 -12.79
CA GLU A 248 -2.74 -3.54 -12.51
C GLU A 248 -1.76 -3.84 -13.63
N LYS A 249 -1.74 -5.08 -14.13
CA LYS A 249 -0.92 -5.53 -15.26
C LYS A 249 -1.12 -4.71 -16.54
N MET A 250 -2.31 -4.15 -16.72
CA MET A 250 -2.62 -3.34 -17.90
C MET A 250 -2.25 -1.86 -17.75
N ILE A 251 -2.12 -1.32 -16.53
CA ILE A 251 -2.02 0.14 -16.32
C ILE A 251 -0.83 0.58 -15.47
N SER A 252 -0.19 -0.31 -14.72
CA SER A 252 0.86 0.07 -13.80
C SER A 252 2.24 0.10 -14.45
N GLY A 253 3.09 0.99 -13.94
CA GLY A 253 4.37 1.32 -14.56
C GLY A 253 5.34 0.13 -14.68
N ILE A 254 5.27 -0.87 -13.79
CA ILE A 254 6.14 -2.05 -13.88
C ILE A 254 5.86 -2.91 -15.11
N TYR A 255 4.64 -2.86 -15.67
CA TYR A 255 4.23 -3.72 -16.78
C TYR A 255 4.20 -3.00 -18.14
N LEU A 256 4.06 -1.67 -18.16
CA LEU A 256 3.99 -0.91 -19.42
C LEU A 256 5.23 -1.12 -20.31
N GLY A 257 6.43 -1.16 -19.71
CA GLY A 257 7.67 -1.45 -20.44
C GLY A 257 7.72 -2.86 -21.01
N GLU A 258 7.20 -3.84 -20.26
CA GLU A 258 7.19 -5.24 -20.66
C GLU A 258 6.18 -5.51 -21.80
N ILE A 259 5.00 -4.90 -21.74
CA ILE A 259 4.05 -4.94 -22.87
C ILE A 259 4.70 -4.35 -24.14
N ALA A 260 5.36 -3.19 -24.02
CA ALA A 260 6.06 -2.59 -25.16
C ALA A 260 7.17 -3.52 -25.70
N ARG A 261 7.95 -4.16 -24.81
CA ARG A 261 8.98 -5.12 -25.21
C ARG A 261 8.38 -6.30 -25.97
N LEU A 262 7.28 -6.89 -25.49
CA LEU A 262 6.62 -8.03 -26.14
C LEU A 262 6.14 -7.69 -27.56
N VAL A 263 5.60 -6.48 -27.75
CA VAL A 263 5.21 -5.98 -29.08
C VAL A 263 6.43 -5.86 -29.99
N LEU A 264 7.50 -5.21 -29.52
CA LEU A 264 8.73 -5.03 -30.30
C LEU A 264 9.40 -6.37 -30.63
N GLN A 265 9.42 -7.29 -29.67
CA GLN A 265 9.93 -8.64 -29.86
C GLN A 265 9.15 -9.37 -30.97
N ARG A 266 7.82 -9.23 -31.00
CA ARG A 266 7.00 -9.79 -32.07
C ARG A 266 7.32 -9.17 -33.43
N MET A 267 7.48 -7.85 -33.50
CA MET A 267 7.87 -7.16 -34.73
C MET A 267 9.23 -7.62 -35.24
N ALA A 268 10.19 -7.88 -34.34
CA ALA A 268 11.52 -8.42 -34.68
C ALA A 268 11.47 -9.86 -35.22
N GLN A 269 10.50 -10.66 -34.77
CA GLN A 269 10.30 -12.03 -35.28
C GLN A 269 9.65 -12.04 -36.67
N GLU A 270 8.86 -11.02 -37.00
CA GLU A 270 8.13 -10.92 -38.27
C GLU A 270 8.83 -10.05 -39.31
N SER A 271 9.84 -9.25 -38.92
CA SER A 271 10.52 -8.31 -39.81
C SER A 271 11.94 -7.99 -39.34
N ASP A 272 12.80 -7.60 -40.28
CA ASP A 272 14.22 -7.28 -40.02
C ASP A 272 14.45 -5.80 -39.61
N ILE A 273 13.43 -5.13 -39.05
CA ILE A 273 13.49 -3.68 -38.77
C ILE A 273 14.49 -3.31 -37.67
N PHE A 274 14.94 -4.27 -36.87
CA PHE A 274 15.83 -4.05 -35.72
C PHE A 274 17.26 -4.59 -35.91
N GLY A 275 17.54 -5.34 -36.98
CA GLY A 275 18.85 -5.98 -37.21
C GLY A 275 19.42 -6.66 -35.96
N ASP A 276 20.69 -6.40 -35.67
CA ASP A 276 21.41 -6.97 -34.51
C ASP A 276 20.80 -6.59 -33.15
N GLY A 277 19.99 -5.52 -33.07
CA GLY A 277 19.31 -5.10 -31.85
C GLY A 277 18.17 -6.04 -31.40
N ALA A 278 17.72 -6.93 -32.28
CA ALA A 278 16.62 -7.87 -31.99
C ALA A 278 16.93 -8.84 -30.84
N GLU A 279 18.19 -9.23 -30.65
CA GLU A 279 18.57 -10.19 -29.62
C GLU A 279 18.26 -9.68 -28.21
N SER A 280 18.50 -8.38 -27.97
CA SER A 280 18.24 -7.73 -26.68
C SER A 280 16.76 -7.73 -26.29
N LEU A 281 15.85 -7.78 -27.27
CA LEU A 281 14.40 -7.86 -27.02
C LEU A 281 13.97 -9.22 -26.49
N SER A 282 14.83 -10.24 -26.49
CA SER A 282 14.52 -11.57 -25.94
C SER A 282 14.69 -11.66 -24.43
N THR A 283 15.27 -10.65 -23.78
CA THR A 283 15.41 -10.60 -22.33
C THR A 283 14.20 -9.87 -21.72
N PRO A 284 13.35 -10.56 -20.94
CA PRO A 284 12.26 -9.91 -20.21
C PRO A 284 12.78 -8.80 -19.31
N PHE A 285 12.01 -7.73 -19.13
CA PHE A 285 12.31 -6.81 -18.04
C PHE A 285 12.23 -7.59 -16.73
N ILE A 286 13.25 -7.45 -15.89
CA ILE A 286 13.17 -7.99 -14.53
C ILE A 286 12.09 -7.18 -13.82
N LEU A 287 10.93 -7.80 -13.67
CA LEU A 287 9.86 -7.35 -12.78
C LEU A 287 10.39 -7.48 -11.34
N ARG A 288 11.23 -6.53 -10.90
CA ARG A 288 11.68 -6.41 -9.52
C ARG A 288 10.56 -5.83 -8.66
#